data_AF-A0A7Y3A6F9-F1
#
_entry.id   AF-A0A7Y3A6F9-F1
#
_cell.length_a   1.000
_cell.length_b   1.000
_cell.length_c   1.000
_cell.angle_alpha   90.00
_cell.angle_beta   90.00
_cell.angle_gamma   90.00
#
_symmetry.space_group_name_H-M   'P 1'
#
loop_
_entity.id
_entity.type
_entity.pdbx_description
1 polymer ?
#
loop_
_entity_poly.entity_id
_entity_poly.type
_entity_poly.pdbx_seq_one_letter_code
_entity_poly.pdbx_strand_id
1 'polypeptide(L)'
;MRFIYTALIPLLFVVSATSQNLESVTYLESFQKDEISSMIGLSVNYGVDLYKVRYYTPDINGDEHVASGLICIPQSQSRSFPLACYQHGTVGSRDDVPSNLQGGYLLAVIFASYGYVITTPDYLGLGDSPGIHPYVHAATEASAAIDLLYAARELDAQDDTFS
;
A
#
# COMPACT_ATOMS: atom_id res chain seq x y z
N MET A 1 14.17 18.48 -63.95
CA MET A 1 14.10 17.35 -63.00
C MET A 1 14.30 17.90 -61.60
N ARG A 2 13.28 17.84 -60.72
CA ARG A 2 13.36 18.27 -59.31
C ARG A 2 13.49 17.02 -58.45
N PHE A 3 14.59 16.89 -57.70
CA PHE A 3 14.78 15.85 -56.71
C PHE A 3 14.11 16.28 -55.40
N ILE A 4 13.16 15.48 -54.91
CA ILE A 4 12.51 15.66 -53.61
C ILE A 4 13.28 14.79 -52.62
N TYR A 5 13.91 15.40 -51.62
CA TYR A 5 14.55 14.69 -50.50
C TYR A 5 13.54 14.56 -49.36
N THR A 6 13.04 13.36 -49.13
CA THR A 6 12.22 13.05 -47.95
C THR A 6 13.15 12.70 -46.80
N ALA A 7 13.30 13.61 -45.84
CA ALA A 7 13.99 13.32 -44.58
C ALA A 7 13.04 12.55 -43.65
N LEU A 8 13.40 11.31 -43.31
CA LEU A 8 12.70 10.51 -42.30
C LEU A 8 13.33 10.85 -40.93
N ILE A 9 12.60 11.59 -40.09
CA ILE A 9 13.00 11.84 -38.70
C ILE A 9 12.46 10.68 -37.85
N PRO A 10 13.30 9.85 -37.20
CA PRO A 10 12.80 8.87 -36.26
C PRO A 10 12.40 9.60 -34.98
N LEU A 11 11.11 9.54 -34.65
CA LEU A 11 10.57 9.99 -33.39
C LEU A 11 10.90 8.93 -32.32
N LEU A 12 12.01 9.10 -31.61
CA LEU A 12 12.34 8.28 -30.44
C LEU A 12 11.44 8.70 -29.28
N PHE A 13 10.36 7.96 -29.05
CA PHE A 13 9.66 7.97 -27.76
C PHE A 13 10.49 7.16 -26.76
N VAL A 14 11.23 7.84 -25.89
CA VAL A 14 11.77 7.22 -24.67
C VAL A 14 10.61 7.14 -23.69
N VAL A 15 9.91 6.00 -23.68
CA VAL A 15 9.01 5.67 -22.59
C VAL A 15 9.90 5.19 -21.45
N SER A 16 10.14 6.05 -20.46
CA SER A 16 10.62 5.57 -19.16
C SER A 16 9.50 4.73 -18.56
N ALA A 17 9.60 3.40 -18.69
CA ALA A 17 8.77 2.49 -17.92
C ALA A 17 9.29 2.54 -16.47
N THR A 18 8.64 3.32 -15.62
CA THR A 18 8.77 3.12 -14.18
C THR A 18 8.13 1.78 -13.87
N SER A 19 8.87 0.82 -13.31
CA SER A 19 8.26 -0.36 -12.69
C SER A 19 7.27 0.15 -11.63
N GLN A 20 5.98 -0.15 -11.78
CA GLN A 20 4.95 0.22 -10.81
C GLN A 20 4.67 -1.01 -9.96
N ASN A 21 4.85 -0.90 -8.64
CA ASN A 21 4.36 -1.92 -7.72
C ASN A 21 2.87 -1.73 -7.46
N LEU A 22 2.35 -0.51 -7.52
CA LEU A 22 0.94 -0.23 -7.24
C LEU A 22 0.03 -0.63 -8.42
N GLU A 23 -0.86 -1.60 -8.20
CA GLU A 23 -1.87 -2.03 -9.19
C GLU A 23 -3.17 -1.21 -9.07
N SER A 24 -3.69 -1.05 -7.85
CA SER A 24 -4.92 -0.29 -7.61
C SER A 24 -5.04 0.19 -6.16
N VAL A 25 -5.82 1.25 -5.98
CA VAL A 25 -6.13 1.87 -4.68
C VAL A 25 -7.64 1.99 -4.55
N THR A 26 -8.19 1.53 -3.43
CA THR A 26 -9.60 1.64 -3.08
C THR A 26 -9.70 2.33 -1.73
N TYR A 27 -10.32 3.50 -1.68
CA TYR A 27 -10.70 4.13 -0.42
C TYR A 27 -11.75 3.27 0.29
N LEU A 28 -11.54 3.00 1.57
CA LEU A 28 -12.45 2.21 2.41
C LEU A 28 -13.34 3.12 3.25
N GLU A 29 -12.74 3.80 4.21
CA GLU A 29 -13.42 4.67 5.17
C GLU A 29 -12.44 5.63 5.87
N SER A 30 -13.00 6.52 6.69
CA SER A 30 -12.24 7.43 7.54
C SER A 30 -12.72 7.33 8.98
N PHE A 31 -11.78 7.29 9.92
CA PHE A 31 -12.07 7.47 11.33
C PHE A 31 -11.73 8.90 11.76
N GLN A 32 -12.68 9.56 12.41
CA GLN A 32 -12.43 10.87 13.00
C GLN A 32 -11.62 10.73 14.29
N LYS A 33 -10.83 11.75 14.61
CA LYS A 33 -10.01 11.82 15.82
C LYS A 33 -10.79 11.40 17.09
N ASP A 34 -11.99 11.94 17.27
CA ASP A 34 -12.80 11.70 18.46
C ASP A 34 -13.36 10.26 18.52
N GLU A 35 -13.62 9.64 17.36
CA GLU A 35 -14.04 8.24 17.27
C GLU A 35 -12.91 7.30 17.70
N ILE A 36 -11.70 7.52 17.17
CA ILE A 36 -10.51 6.75 17.54
C ILE A 36 -10.23 6.92 19.04
N SER A 37 -10.24 8.17 19.54
CA SER A 37 -10.02 8.45 20.96
C SER A 37 -11.04 7.77 21.88
N SER A 38 -12.30 7.72 21.46
CA SER A 38 -13.36 7.02 22.20
C SER A 38 -13.18 5.51 22.16
N MET A 39 -12.76 4.96 21.02
CA MET A 39 -12.56 3.53 20.82
C MET A 39 -11.44 2.96 21.69
N ILE A 40 -10.32 3.69 21.84
CA ILE A 40 -9.14 3.21 22.57
C ILE A 40 -9.00 3.78 23.99
N GLY A 41 -9.81 4.79 24.35
CA GLY A 41 -9.75 5.44 25.67
C GLY A 41 -8.52 6.32 25.89
N LEU A 42 -7.84 6.75 24.82
CA LEU A 42 -6.64 7.59 24.85
C LEU A 42 -6.79 8.77 23.90
N SER A 43 -6.16 9.90 24.23
CA SER A 43 -6.11 11.04 23.31
C SER A 43 -5.19 10.74 22.12
N VAL A 44 -5.65 11.04 20.91
CA VAL A 44 -4.89 10.94 19.66
C VAL A 44 -4.77 12.30 18.98
N ASN A 45 -3.94 12.40 17.95
CA ASN A 45 -3.61 13.68 17.32
C ASN A 45 -4.40 13.94 16.04
N TYR A 46 -4.69 12.90 15.27
CA TYR A 46 -5.28 12.99 13.93
C TYR A 46 -6.44 11.98 13.77
N GLY A 47 -7.38 12.30 12.88
CA GLY A 47 -8.20 11.26 12.24
C GLY A 47 -7.37 10.51 11.19
N VAL A 48 -7.93 9.44 10.62
CA VAL A 48 -7.20 8.53 9.73
C VAL A 48 -8.08 8.12 8.55
N ASP A 49 -7.53 8.21 7.35
CA ASP A 49 -8.12 7.69 6.12
C ASP A 49 -7.53 6.32 5.79
N LEU A 50 -8.38 5.37 5.39
CA LEU A 50 -8.00 3.97 5.16
C LEU A 50 -8.17 3.61 3.69
N TYR A 51 -7.13 3.03 3.12
CA TYR A 51 -7.08 2.62 1.72
C TYR A 51 -6.67 1.16 1.61
N LYS A 52 -7.48 0.36 0.92
CA LYS A 52 -7.06 -0.95 0.44
C LYS A 52 -6.25 -0.76 -0.83
N VAL A 53 -5.09 -1.39 -0.89
CA VAL A 53 -4.25 -1.37 -2.09
C VAL A 53 -3.98 -2.78 -2.57
N ARG A 54 -3.87 -2.93 -3.88
CA ARG A 54 -3.32 -4.11 -4.54
C ARG A 54 -2.00 -3.73 -5.19
N TYR A 55 -1.00 -4.58 -5.05
CA TYR A 55 0.35 -4.31 -5.50
C TYR A 55 1.08 -5.60 -5.91
N TYR A 56 2.12 -5.45 -6.72
CA TYR A 56 2.96 -6.55 -7.18
C TYR A 56 4.11 -6.83 -6.20
N THR A 57 4.38 -8.10 -5.96
CA THR A 57 5.49 -8.66 -5.15
C THR A 57 5.84 -10.03 -5.73
N PRO A 58 7.07 -10.54 -5.59
CA PRO A 58 7.40 -11.90 -6.01
C PRO A 58 6.64 -12.96 -5.19
N ASP A 59 6.26 -14.06 -5.84
CA ASP A 59 5.79 -15.29 -5.19
C ASP A 59 6.93 -16.14 -4.61
N ILE A 60 6.64 -17.37 -4.18
CA ILE A 60 7.66 -18.31 -3.66
C ILE A 60 8.69 -18.75 -4.71
N ASN A 61 8.35 -18.67 -6.00
CA ASN A 61 9.24 -19.02 -7.11
C ASN A 61 9.99 -17.79 -7.64
N GLY A 62 9.62 -16.59 -7.19
CA GLY A 62 10.17 -15.32 -7.66
C GLY A 62 9.43 -14.73 -8.86
N ASP A 63 8.30 -15.31 -9.24
CA ASP A 63 7.45 -14.81 -10.32
C ASP A 63 6.59 -13.64 -9.82
N GLU A 64 6.28 -12.69 -10.69
CA GLU A 64 5.43 -11.53 -10.35
C GLU A 64 4.04 -12.00 -9.92
N HIS A 65 3.59 -11.53 -8.75
CA HIS A 65 2.33 -11.94 -8.15
C HIS A 65 1.65 -10.77 -7.45
N VAL A 66 0.32 -10.81 -7.37
CA VAL A 66 -0.45 -9.75 -6.72
C VAL A 66 -0.68 -10.04 -5.25
N ALA A 67 -0.45 -9.04 -4.40
CA ALA A 67 -0.83 -9.02 -3.00
C ALA A 67 -1.75 -7.83 -2.70
N SER A 68 -2.37 -7.86 -1.52
CA SER A 68 -3.14 -6.74 -1.00
C SER A 68 -2.61 -6.29 0.36
N GLY A 69 -3.00 -5.08 0.75
CA GLY A 69 -2.68 -4.51 2.05
C GLY A 69 -3.52 -3.29 2.35
N LEU A 70 -3.41 -2.79 3.57
CA LEU A 70 -4.02 -1.55 4.02
C LEU A 70 -2.97 -0.47 4.16
N ILE A 71 -3.33 0.75 3.74
CA ILE A 71 -2.59 1.97 4.04
C ILE A 71 -3.48 2.87 4.89
N CYS A 72 -2.98 3.27 6.05
CA CYS A 72 -3.62 4.22 6.95
C CYS A 72 -2.87 5.55 6.89
N ILE A 73 -3.57 6.63 6.53
CA ILE A 73 -2.99 7.95 6.33
C ILE A 73 -3.59 8.93 7.36
N PRO A 74 -2.77 9.63 8.17
CA PRO A 74 -3.28 10.63 9.09
C PRO A 74 -3.89 11.81 8.33
N GLN A 75 -5.06 12.28 8.75
CA GLN A 75 -5.73 13.43 8.15
C GLN A 75 -4.99 14.73 8.50
N SER A 76 -4.20 15.25 7.57
CA SER A 76 -3.59 16.57 7.64
C SER A 76 -3.23 17.10 6.26
N GLN A 77 -3.41 18.40 6.05
CA GLN A 77 -3.10 19.06 4.77
C GLN A 77 -1.74 19.79 4.76
N SER A 78 -1.00 19.75 5.86
CA SER A 78 0.16 20.64 6.06
C SER A 78 1.37 19.97 6.70
N ARG A 79 1.35 18.64 6.82
CA ARG A 79 2.43 17.87 7.45
C ARG A 79 2.74 16.64 6.64
N SER A 80 4.01 16.47 6.34
CA SER A 80 4.55 15.19 5.90
C SER A 80 4.66 14.24 7.09
N PHE A 81 4.34 12.97 6.88
CA PHE A 81 4.38 11.96 7.94
C PHE A 81 5.45 10.89 7.66
N PRO A 82 6.15 10.39 8.69
CA PRO A 82 7.00 9.22 8.53
C PRO A 82 6.18 8.00 8.10
N LEU A 83 6.73 7.24 7.14
CA LEU A 83 6.17 5.97 6.69
C LEU A 83 6.70 4.83 7.57
N ALA A 84 5.81 3.98 8.07
CA ALA A 84 6.16 2.75 8.80
C ALA A 84 5.30 1.56 8.34
N CYS A 85 5.83 0.36 8.55
CA CYS A 85 5.14 -0.89 8.23
C CYS A 85 4.75 -1.61 9.52
N TYR A 86 3.47 -1.94 9.66
CA TYR A 86 2.96 -2.84 10.68
C TYR A 86 2.66 -4.20 10.04
N GLN A 87 3.28 -5.25 10.59
CA GLN A 87 3.11 -6.62 10.16
C GLN A 87 2.19 -7.34 11.14
N HIS A 88 1.03 -7.81 10.66
CA HIS A 88 0.06 -8.51 11.51
C HIS A 88 0.57 -9.90 11.92
N GLY A 89 0.02 -10.43 13.02
CA GLY A 89 0.29 -11.79 13.47
C GLY A 89 -0.51 -12.85 12.69
N THR A 90 -0.55 -14.08 13.20
CA THR A 90 -1.36 -15.15 12.60
C THR A 90 -2.85 -14.79 12.57
N VAL A 91 -3.49 -14.97 11.43
CA VAL A 91 -4.93 -14.68 11.22
C VAL A 91 -5.75 -15.96 11.07
N GLY A 92 -7.04 -15.88 11.37
CA GLY A 92 -7.92 -17.05 11.44
C GLY A 92 -8.44 -17.55 10.09
N SER A 93 -8.41 -16.69 9.06
CA SER A 93 -8.89 -17.05 7.72
C SER A 93 -8.23 -16.17 6.64
N ARG A 94 -8.46 -16.55 5.37
CA ARG A 94 -7.99 -15.78 4.21
C ARG A 94 -8.46 -14.32 4.21
N ASP A 95 -9.69 -14.09 4.66
CA ASP A 95 -10.33 -12.76 4.62
C ASP A 95 -10.17 -11.99 5.94
N ASP A 96 -9.65 -12.63 7.00
CA ASP A 96 -9.38 -12.04 8.31
C ASP A 96 -8.06 -11.24 8.27
N VAL A 97 -7.99 -10.22 7.41
CA VAL A 97 -6.76 -9.48 7.10
C VAL A 97 -6.96 -7.97 7.22
N PRO A 98 -5.87 -7.20 7.39
CA PRO A 98 -5.95 -5.75 7.54
C PRO A 98 -6.68 -5.01 6.42
N SER A 99 -6.48 -5.36 5.15
CA SER A 99 -7.15 -4.69 4.02
C SER A 99 -8.67 -4.87 3.99
N ASN A 100 -9.18 -5.86 4.73
CA ASN A 100 -10.61 -6.09 4.94
C ASN A 100 -11.09 -5.56 6.30
N LEU A 101 -10.30 -4.70 6.96
CA LEU A 101 -10.57 -4.14 8.28
C LEU A 101 -10.79 -5.23 9.35
N GLN A 102 -10.00 -6.29 9.25
CA GLN A 102 -9.93 -7.41 10.19
C GLN A 102 -8.45 -7.71 10.49
N GLY A 103 -8.11 -8.86 11.06
CA GLY A 103 -6.70 -9.30 11.13
C GLY A 103 -5.71 -8.33 11.77
N GLY A 104 -6.12 -7.54 12.77
CA GLY A 104 -5.23 -6.61 13.48
C GLY A 104 -5.09 -5.22 12.86
N TYR A 105 -5.94 -4.82 11.90
CA TYR A 105 -5.92 -3.48 11.30
C TYR A 105 -5.96 -2.32 12.32
N LEU A 106 -6.65 -2.50 13.45
CA LEU A 106 -6.86 -1.44 14.44
C LEU A 106 -5.52 -0.86 14.96
N LEU A 107 -4.46 -1.68 15.07
CA LEU A 107 -3.17 -1.18 15.51
C LEU A 107 -2.53 -0.23 14.48
N ALA A 108 -2.76 -0.46 13.19
CA ALA A 108 -2.34 0.47 12.13
C ALA A 108 -3.08 1.80 12.24
N VAL A 109 -4.40 1.78 12.52
CA VAL A 109 -5.18 2.99 12.75
C VAL A 109 -4.67 3.76 13.97
N ILE A 110 -4.34 3.07 15.06
CA ILE A 110 -3.78 3.71 16.27
C ILE A 110 -2.46 4.40 15.96
N PHE A 111 -1.51 3.72 15.33
CA PHE A 111 -0.23 4.33 14.97
C PHE A 111 -0.41 5.50 14.00
N ALA A 112 -1.32 5.39 13.03
CA ALA A 112 -1.62 6.49 12.12
C ALA A 112 -2.22 7.70 12.84
N SER A 113 -3.12 7.49 13.81
CA SER A 113 -3.70 8.56 14.63
C SER A 113 -2.66 9.34 15.45
N TYR A 114 -1.46 8.78 15.64
CA TYR A 114 -0.31 9.44 16.27
C TYR A 114 0.65 10.15 15.29
N GLY A 115 0.38 10.08 13.98
CA GLY A 115 1.12 10.81 12.95
C GLY A 115 2.15 9.98 12.20
N TYR A 116 1.79 8.76 11.81
CA TYR A 116 2.56 7.91 10.90
C TYR A 116 1.68 7.51 9.72
N VAL A 117 2.23 7.45 8.51
CA VAL A 117 1.57 6.68 7.46
C VAL A 117 1.92 5.23 7.71
N ILE A 118 0.91 4.38 7.86
CA ILE A 118 1.12 2.97 8.18
C ILE A 118 0.71 2.11 7.01
N THR A 119 1.64 1.31 6.51
CA THR A 119 1.34 0.19 5.62
C THR A 119 1.17 -1.09 6.44
N THR A 120 0.27 -1.96 6.02
CA THR A 120 0.14 -3.29 6.60
C THR A 120 -0.22 -4.31 5.52
N PRO A 121 0.72 -5.19 5.12
CA PRO A 121 0.49 -6.17 4.07
C PRO A 121 -0.44 -7.26 4.59
N ASP A 122 -1.31 -7.80 3.73
CA ASP A 122 -2.08 -9.01 4.06
C ASP A 122 -1.23 -10.28 3.90
N TYR A 123 -0.08 -10.19 3.23
CA TYR A 123 0.77 -11.28 2.73
C TYR A 123 0.21 -12.08 1.54
N LEU A 124 1.11 -12.83 0.89
CA LEU A 124 0.76 -13.75 -0.20
C LEU A 124 -0.27 -14.78 0.25
N GLY A 125 -1.21 -15.13 -0.64
CA GLY A 125 -2.24 -16.14 -0.39
C GLY A 125 -3.34 -15.73 0.59
N LEU A 126 -3.32 -14.49 1.08
CA LEU A 126 -4.32 -13.89 1.96
C LEU A 126 -4.96 -12.67 1.27
N GLY A 127 -6.12 -12.22 1.78
CA GLY A 127 -6.89 -11.14 1.18
C GLY A 127 -7.17 -11.39 -0.30
N ASP A 128 -6.77 -10.44 -1.15
CA ASP A 128 -6.97 -10.54 -2.59
C ASP A 128 -5.87 -11.33 -3.30
N SER A 129 -4.80 -11.74 -2.59
CA SER A 129 -3.68 -12.48 -3.17
C SER A 129 -4.05 -13.94 -3.44
N PRO A 130 -4.13 -14.41 -4.70
CA PRO A 130 -4.56 -15.78 -4.98
C PRO A 130 -3.55 -16.81 -4.45
N GLY A 131 -4.02 -18.04 -4.19
CA GLY A 131 -3.19 -19.14 -3.71
C GLY A 131 -3.25 -19.38 -2.20
N ILE A 132 -2.26 -20.09 -1.68
CA ILE A 132 -2.15 -20.49 -0.27
C ILE A 132 -1.07 -19.66 0.40
N HIS A 133 -1.36 -19.19 1.62
CA HIS A 133 -0.41 -18.41 2.40
C HIS A 133 0.85 -19.21 2.77
N PRO A 134 2.05 -18.79 2.35
CA PRO A 134 3.31 -19.41 2.76
C PRO A 134 3.65 -18.94 4.18
N TYR A 135 2.99 -19.55 5.17
CA TYR A 135 3.05 -19.13 6.57
C TYR A 135 4.46 -19.24 7.17
N VAL A 136 4.94 -18.15 7.80
CA VAL A 136 6.28 -18.02 8.41
C VAL A 136 7.39 -18.18 7.37
N HIS A 137 7.09 -17.88 6.11
CA HIS A 137 8.08 -17.88 5.03
C HIS A 137 8.74 -16.50 4.94
N ALA A 138 9.88 -16.38 5.61
CA ALA A 138 10.58 -15.12 5.83
C ALA A 138 10.79 -14.29 4.56
N ALA A 139 11.13 -14.92 3.42
CA ALA A 139 11.42 -14.19 2.19
C ALA A 139 10.17 -13.51 1.61
N THR A 140 9.03 -14.20 1.59
CA THR A 140 7.79 -13.67 1.00
C THR A 140 7.04 -12.73 1.92
N GLU A 141 7.13 -12.94 3.25
CA GLU A 141 6.59 -11.97 4.22
C GLU A 141 7.39 -10.65 4.15
N ALA A 142 8.72 -10.73 4.02
CA ALA A 142 9.58 -9.57 3.86
C ALA A 142 9.32 -8.84 2.53
N SER A 143 9.23 -9.56 1.41
CA SER A 143 8.98 -8.92 0.11
C SER A 143 7.62 -8.23 0.07
N ALA A 144 6.56 -8.90 0.54
CA ALA A 144 5.23 -8.29 0.60
C ALA A 144 5.23 -6.99 1.44
N ALA A 145 5.92 -6.97 2.59
CA ALA A 145 6.03 -5.77 3.41
C ALA A 145 6.83 -4.64 2.72
N ILE A 146 7.96 -4.98 2.08
CA ILE A 146 8.83 -4.02 1.40
C ILE A 146 8.13 -3.43 0.17
N ASP A 147 7.52 -4.27 -0.66
CA ASP A 147 6.90 -3.83 -1.91
C ASP A 147 5.62 -3.02 -1.65
N LEU A 148 4.91 -3.28 -0.55
CA LEU A 148 3.83 -2.41 -0.10
C LEU A 148 4.35 -1.02 0.32
N LEU A 149 5.53 -0.92 0.94
CA LEU A 149 6.15 0.38 1.23
C LEU A 149 6.51 1.13 -0.05
N TYR A 150 6.93 0.44 -1.10
CA TYR A 150 7.14 1.05 -2.42
C TYR A 150 5.82 1.49 -3.05
N ALA A 151 4.79 0.65 -3.02
CA ALA A 151 3.46 1.01 -3.50
C ALA A 151 2.87 2.24 -2.77
N ALA A 152 3.10 2.36 -1.46
CA ALA A 152 2.70 3.54 -0.70
C ALA A 152 3.43 4.82 -1.15
N ARG A 153 4.72 4.73 -1.48
CA ARG A 153 5.48 5.87 -2.04
C ARG A 153 5.03 6.22 -3.46
N GLU A 154 4.65 5.23 -4.25
CA GLU A 154 4.08 5.45 -5.58
C GLU A 154 2.73 6.16 -5.50
N LEU A 155 1.89 5.80 -4.53
CA LEU A 155 0.63 6.50 -4.24
C LEU A 155 0.89 7.96 -3.86
N ASP A 156 1.81 8.21 -2.93
CA ASP A 156 2.16 9.56 -2.49
C ASP A 156 2.69 10.43 -3.63
N ALA A 157 3.53 9.87 -4.50
CA ALA A 157 4.06 10.58 -5.65
C ALA A 157 2.99 10.93 -6.71
N GLN A 158 1.88 10.19 -6.75
CA GLN A 158 0.77 10.43 -7.69
C GLN A 158 -0.19 11.50 -7.17
N ASP A 159 -0.51 11.45 -5.87
CA ASP A 159 -1.62 12.22 -5.28
C ASP A 159 -1.20 13.21 -4.18
N ASP A 160 0.10 13.33 -3.87
CA ASP A 160 0.65 14.21 -2.80
C ASP A 160 -0.07 13.99 -1.46
N THR A 161 -0.29 12.71 -1.12
CA THR A 161 -1.24 12.32 -0.07
C THR A 161 -0.69 12.51 1.34
N PHE A 162 0.63 12.42 1.52
CA PHE A 162 1.29 12.54 2.81
C PHE A 162 2.71 13.12 2.76
N SER A 163 3.08 13.78 1.65
CA SER A 163 4.33 14.54 1.44
C SER A 163 4.25 15.99 1.94
#